data_AF-A0A5J4WIL0-F1
#
_entry.id   AF-A0A5J4WIL0-F1
#
_cell.length_a   1.000
_cell.length_b   1.000
_cell.length_c   1.000
_cell.angle_alpha   90.00
_cell.angle_beta   90.00
_cell.angle_gamma   90.00
#
_symmetry.space_group_name_H-M   'P 1'
#
loop_
_entity.id
_entity.type
_entity.pdbx_description
1 polymer ?
#
loop_
_entity_poly.entity_id
_entity_poly.type
_entity_poly.pdbx_seq_one_letter_code
_entity_poly.pdbx_strand_id
1 'polypeptide(L)'
;MAPKFFLMLESKTSLVSNSERRDIFHETDEEIGLKVKKAHEAGLIVIVCLNKRKIDRDAGKTNNIIFAQNQTCCSQTQQIGNALSLVIVYEPVCAIGT
;
A
#
# COMPACT_ATOMS: atom_id res chain seq x y z
N MET A 1 -5.11 13.94 2.69
CA MET A 1 -6.53 14.09 3.04
C MET A 1 -6.87 13.10 4.14
N ALA A 2 -7.77 13.44 5.08
CA ALA A 2 -8.19 12.50 6.12
C ALA A 2 -9.13 11.42 5.53
N PRO A 3 -9.05 10.14 5.97
CA PRO A 3 -9.87 9.06 5.43
C PRO A 3 -11.39 9.31 5.42
N LYS A 4 -11.93 9.91 6.50
CA LYS A 4 -13.36 10.24 6.61
C LYS A 4 -13.86 11.18 5.50
N PHE A 5 -12.97 11.98 4.92
CA PHE A 5 -13.32 12.85 3.81
C PHE A 5 -13.78 12.06 2.58
N PHE A 6 -13.14 10.92 2.29
CA PHE A 6 -13.53 10.09 1.15
C PHE A 6 -14.93 9.48 1.33
N LEU A 7 -15.30 9.13 2.56
CA LEU A 7 -16.65 8.65 2.86
C LEU A 7 -17.72 9.73 2.65
N MET A 8 -17.41 10.98 3.00
CA MET A 8 -18.32 12.12 2.74
C MET A 8 -18.52 12.36 1.24
N LEU A 9 -17.53 12.00 0.42
CA LEU A 9 -17.64 12.01 -1.04
C LEU A 9 -18.23 10.70 -1.60
N GLU A 10 -18.79 9.85 -0.75
CA GLU A 10 -19.37 8.54 -1.10
C GLU A 10 -18.36 7.54 -1.72
N SER A 11 -17.06 7.81 -1.62
CA SER A 11 -16.01 6.87 -2.02
C SER A 11 -15.81 5.79 -0.96
N LYS A 12 -15.68 4.55 -1.43
CA LYS A 12 -15.48 3.36 -0.58
C LYS A 12 -14.04 2.89 -0.54
N THR A 13 -13.18 3.41 -1.42
CA THR A 13 -11.83 2.89 -1.65
C THR A 13 -10.79 4.00 -1.50
N SER A 14 -9.59 3.64 -1.04
CA SER A 14 -8.42 4.52 -1.08
C SER A 14 -7.21 3.76 -1.59
N LEU A 15 -6.53 4.33 -2.59
CA LEU A 15 -5.22 3.87 -3.04
C LEU A 15 -4.13 4.38 -2.10
N VAL A 16 -3.22 3.49 -1.70
CA VAL A 16 -2.06 3.79 -0.85
C VAL A 16 -0.82 3.21 -1.52
N SER A 17 0.33 3.86 -1.34
CA SER A 17 1.63 3.31 -1.75
C SER A 17 1.84 3.14 -3.26
N ASN A 18 1.17 3.93 -4.12
CA ASN A 18 1.52 3.96 -5.55
C ASN A 18 3.04 4.21 -5.71
N SER A 19 3.69 3.52 -6.65
CA SER A 19 5.13 3.59 -6.87
C SER A 19 5.68 5.00 -6.94
N GLU A 20 5.01 5.93 -7.61
CA GLU A 20 5.50 7.31 -7.70
C GLU A 20 5.54 8.00 -6.33
N ARG A 21 4.68 7.58 -5.38
CA ARG A 21 4.71 8.10 -4.01
C ARG A 21 5.96 7.65 -3.24
N ARG A 22 6.46 6.46 -3.51
CA ARG A 22 7.72 5.97 -2.92
C ARG A 22 8.91 6.62 -3.58
N ASP A 23 8.91 6.73 -4.91
CA ASP A 23 10.07 7.20 -5.67
C ASP A 23 10.21 8.73 -5.66
N ILE A 24 9.11 9.47 -5.86
CA ILE A 24 9.11 10.95 -5.98
C ILE A 24 8.89 11.61 -4.63
N PHE A 25 7.98 11.05 -3.81
CA PHE A 25 7.59 11.65 -2.53
C PHE A 25 8.24 10.97 -1.32
N HIS A 26 9.12 9.99 -1.56
CA HIS A 26 9.93 9.30 -0.55
C HIS A 26 9.11 8.67 0.58
N GLU A 27 7.90 8.21 0.26
CA GLU A 27 7.01 7.61 1.23
C GLU A 27 7.58 6.28 1.76
N THR A 28 7.72 6.20 3.08
CA THR A 28 8.32 5.07 3.79
C THR A 28 7.30 3.98 4.10
N ASP A 29 7.78 2.75 4.36
CA ASP A 29 6.90 1.64 4.76
C ASP A 29 6.13 1.94 6.06
N GLU A 30 6.73 2.70 6.97
CA GLU A 30 6.07 3.13 8.22
C GLU A 30 4.91 4.08 7.94
N GLU A 31 5.11 5.11 7.12
CA GLU A 31 4.05 6.04 6.72
C GLU A 31 2.91 5.34 5.98
N ILE A 32 3.26 4.37 5.13
CA ILE A 32 2.30 3.54 4.40
C ILE A 32 1.48 2.70 5.36
N GLY A 33 2.13 2.03 6.32
CA GLY A 33 1.44 1.27 7.37
C GLY A 33 0.45 2.15 8.14
N LEU A 34 0.85 3.36 8.53
CA LEU A 34 -0.04 4.32 9.20
C LEU A 34 -1.22 4.74 8.34
N LYS A 35 -1.03 4.94 7.03
CA LYS A 35 -2.13 5.27 6.10
C LYS A 35 -3.08 4.10 5.90
N VAL A 36 -2.56 2.88 5.74
CA VAL A 36 -3.36 1.65 5.66
C VAL A 36 -4.21 1.52 6.91
N LYS A 37 -3.61 1.64 8.10
CA LYS A 37 -4.32 1.58 9.38
C LYS A 37 -5.45 2.60 9.45
N LYS A 38 -5.15 3.88 9.22
CA LYS A 38 -6.15 4.97 9.32
C LYS A 38 -7.27 4.85 8.29
N ALA A 39 -6.96 4.43 7.07
CA ALA A 39 -7.97 4.22 6.04
C ALA A 39 -8.89 3.03 6.39
N HIS A 40 -8.29 1.94 6.86
CA HIS A 40 -9.00 0.75 7.30
C HIS A 40 -9.91 1.02 8.52
N GLU A 41 -9.41 1.71 9.55
CA GLU A 41 -10.19 2.12 10.74
C GLU A 41 -11.37 3.04 10.39
N ALA A 42 -11.26 3.79 9.29
CA ALA A 42 -12.37 4.61 8.79
C ALA A 42 -13.42 3.80 8.02
N GLY A 43 -13.19 2.51 7.74
CA GLY A 43 -14.10 1.65 6.98
C GLY A 43 -13.93 1.73 5.46
N LEU A 44 -12.80 2.24 4.98
CA LEU A 44 -12.47 2.20 3.55
C LEU A 44 -11.87 0.83 3.18
N ILE A 45 -12.13 0.41 1.95
CA ILE A 45 -11.36 -0.64 1.28
C ILE A 45 -10.01 -0.04 0.87
N VAL A 46 -8.93 -0.55 1.45
CA VAL A 46 -7.58 -0.08 1.20
C VAL A 46 -6.99 -0.85 0.03
N ILE A 47 -6.62 -0.15 -1.03
CA ILE A 47 -5.87 -0.70 -2.15
C ILE A 47 -4.41 -0.33 -1.94
N VAL A 48 -3.53 -1.29 -1.74
CA VAL A 48 -2.11 -1.03 -1.48
C VAL A 48 -1.23 -1.57 -2.60
N CYS A 49 -0.39 -0.70 -3.16
CA CYS A 49 0.59 -1.10 -4.17
C CYS A 49 1.89 -1.58 -3.50
N LEU A 50 2.32 -2.79 -3.84
CA LEU A 50 3.60 -3.38 -3.46
C LEU A 50 4.53 -3.36 -4.66
N ASN A 51 5.76 -2.90 -4.46
CA ASN A 51 6.72 -2.73 -5.53
C ASN A 51 8.18 -2.85 -5.05
N LYS A 52 9.08 -2.88 -6.03
CA LYS A 52 10.52 -2.95 -5.87
C LYS A 52 11.18 -2.20 -7.01
N ARG A 53 12.35 -1.62 -6.77
CA ARG A 53 13.10 -0.92 -7.82
C ARG A 53 13.78 -1.92 -8.74
N LYS A 54 14.22 -1.45 -9.91
CA LYS A 54 14.96 -2.28 -10.88
C LYS A 54 16.21 -2.91 -10.25
N ILE A 55 16.98 -2.13 -9.49
CA ILE A 55 18.19 -2.61 -8.79
C ILE A 55 17.89 -3.73 -7.80
N ASP A 56 16.72 -3.67 -7.14
CA ASP A 56 16.32 -4.68 -6.16
C ASP A 56 15.94 -6.00 -6.87
N ARG A 57 15.30 -5.91 -8.04
CA ARG A 57 15.02 -7.07 -8.89
C ARG A 57 16.31 -7.72 -9.39
N ASP A 58 17.21 -6.90 -9.96
CA ASP A 58 18.45 -7.37 -10.56
C ASP A 58 19.40 -7.98 -9.49
N ALA A 59 19.28 -7.55 -8.23
CA ALA A 59 19.94 -8.14 -7.07
C ALA A 59 19.21 -9.36 -6.47
N GLY A 60 18.13 -9.85 -7.08
CA GLY A 60 17.36 -11.01 -6.60
C GLY A 60 16.56 -10.77 -5.32
N LYS A 61 16.33 -9.51 -4.91
CA LYS A 61 15.67 -9.15 -3.64
C LYS A 61 14.15 -9.01 -3.72
N THR A 62 13.55 -9.24 -4.90
CA THR A 62 12.12 -9.03 -5.16
C THR A 62 11.23 -9.63 -4.07
N ASN A 63 11.38 -10.93 -3.79
CA ASN A 63 10.50 -11.63 -2.84
C ASN A 63 10.62 -11.05 -1.43
N ASN A 64 11.84 -10.76 -0.98
CA ASN A 64 12.08 -10.24 0.36
C ASN A 64 11.42 -8.87 0.56
N ILE A 65 11.53 -7.99 -0.45
CA ILE A 65 10.93 -6.65 -0.39
C ILE A 65 9.41 -6.71 -0.43
N ILE A 66 8.85 -7.47 -1.37
CA ILE A 66 7.40 -7.60 -1.50
C ILE A 66 6.80 -8.25 -0.24
N PHE A 67 7.47 -9.25 0.33
CA PHE A 67 7.02 -9.91 1.55
C PHE A 67 7.07 -8.98 2.77
N ALA A 68 8.13 -8.18 2.89
CA ALA A 68 8.24 -7.18 3.95
C ALA A 68 7.13 -6.12 3.86
N GLN A 69 6.90 -5.55 2.67
CA GLN A 69 5.83 -4.57 2.46
C GLN A 69 4.45 -5.18 2.73
N ASN A 70 4.21 -6.41 2.28
CA ASN A 70 2.95 -7.12 2.53
C ASN A 70 2.71 -7.34 4.03
N GLN A 71 3.73 -7.78 4.78
CA GLN A 71 3.62 -7.95 6.22
C GLN A 71 3.30 -6.64 6.93
N THR A 72 3.99 -5.55 6.57
CA THR A 72 3.71 -4.22 7.10
C THR A 72 2.25 -3.86 6.89
N CYS A 73 1.69 -4.04 5.70
CA CYS A 73 0.30 -3.70 5.39
C CYS A 73 -0.70 -4.61 6.11
N CYS A 74 -0.50 -5.94 6.06
CA CYS A 74 -1.39 -6.92 6.68
C CYS A 74 -1.43 -6.77 8.21
N SER A 75 -0.31 -6.44 8.84
CA SER A 75 -0.25 -6.24 10.31
C SER A 75 -1.19 -5.13 10.79
N GLN A 76 -1.51 -4.16 9.92
CA GLN A 76 -2.37 -3.03 10.26
C GLN A 76 -3.86 -3.33 10.10
N THR A 77 -4.21 -4.45 9.46
CA THR A 77 -5.60 -4.83 9.17
C THR A 77 -6.07 -6.06 9.94
N GLN A 78 -5.17 -6.78 10.62
CA GLN A 78 -5.47 -8.03 11.35
C GLN A 78 -6.47 -7.90 12.53
N GLN A 79 -6.61 -6.73 13.15
CA GLN A 79 -7.42 -6.59 14.38
C GLN A 79 -8.93 -6.42 14.14
N ILE A 80 -9.35 -6.14 12.91
CA ILE A 80 -10.76 -5.99 12.57
C ILE A 80 -11.09 -7.21 11.72
N GLY A 81 -12.00 -8.07 12.18
CA GLY A 81 -12.27 -9.42 11.64
C GLY A 81 -12.84 -9.49 10.22
N ASN A 82 -12.43 -8.59 9.33
CA ASN A 82 -12.91 -8.46 7.97
C ASN A 82 -11.73 -8.22 7.02
N ALA A 83 -10.97 -9.28 6.72
CA ALA A 83 -9.86 -9.25 5.75
C ALA A 83 -10.29 -8.83 4.33
N LEU A 84 -11.60 -8.73 4.06
CA LEU A 84 -12.19 -8.29 2.79
C LEU A 84 -11.96 -6.80 2.47
N SER A 85 -11.37 -6.03 3.38
CA SER A 85 -11.13 -4.59 3.24
C SER A 85 -9.73 -4.23 2.72
N LEU A 86 -8.86 -5.20 2.40
CA LEU A 86 -7.51 -4.96 1.86
C LEU A 86 -7.35 -5.61 0.48
N VAL A 87 -7.03 -4.80 -0.52
CA VAL A 87 -6.71 -5.22 -1.88
C VAL A 87 -5.22 -4.99 -2.11
N ILE A 88 -4.49 -6.02 -2.52
CA ILE A 88 -3.07 -5.93 -2.83
C ILE A 88 -2.90 -5.80 -4.34
N VAL A 89 -2.18 -4.77 -4.76
CA VAL A 89 -1.76 -4.58 -6.16
C VAL A 89 -0.25 -4.77 -6.22
N TYR A 90 0.21 -5.80 -6.92
CA TYR A 90 1.63 -5.92 -7.22
C TYR A 90 1.95 -5.08 -8.47
N GLU A 91 2.86 -4.13 -8.30
CA GLU A 91 3.20 -3.17 -9.33
C GLU A 91 4.65 -3.38 -9.78
N PRO A 92 4.88 -3.91 -11.00
CA PRO A 92 6.22 -4.10 -11.50
C PRO A 92 6.79 -2.77 -12.04
N VAL A 93 7.21 -1.88 -11.13
CA VAL A 93 7.78 -0.56 -11.47
C VAL A 93 8.90 -0.62 -12.51
N CYS A 94 9.67 -1.71 -12.52
CA CYS A 94 10.66 -2.00 -13.55
C CYS A 94 10.11 -2.15 -14.99
N ALA A 95 8.79 -2.04 -15.20
CA ALA A 95 8.09 -2.15 -16.47
C ALA A 95 7.03 -1.03 -16.66
N ILE A 96 7.01 0.00 -15.79
CA ILE A 96 6.08 1.15 -15.88
C ILE A 96 6.90 2.36 -16.32
N GLY A 97 6.54 2.96 -17.46
CA GLY A 97 7.25 4.13 -18.00
C GLY A 97 8.71 3.87 -18.40
N THR A 98 9.07 2.61 -18.65
CA THR A 98 10.38 2.17 -19.18
C THR A 98 10.24 1.70 -20.62
#